data_AF-A0A4R6M460-F1
#
_entry.id   AF-A0A4R6M460-F1
#
_cell.length_a   1.000
_cell.length_b   1.000
_cell.length_c   1.000
_cell.angle_alpha   90.00
_cell.angle_beta   90.00
_cell.angle_gamma   90.00
#
_symmetry.space_group_name_H-M   'P 1'
#
loop_
_entity.id
_entity.type
_entity.pdbx_description
1 polymer ?
#
loop_
_entity_poly.entity_id
_entity_poly.type
_entity_poly.pdbx_seq_one_letter_code
_entity_poly.pdbx_strand_id
1 'polypeptide(L)'
;MRSLLSLIKNEFKQLNILIIVSALIIAAWEWFLLTRTEHWPPGVSFGLGFIPLFFLPLIMIFLGYNSYRSEWGNNTIYLLKILPRKGYEINFAKFFPTFVYNLILSGALILVNLYFHQDFLAGVFRQIPEMLGREVFREFLILAYLSYLITGIQMYLITQFSYIIASFYNRFRLLISILIFILSHYFILRVGGFFNYLFNWLPDFPVTVFMENPAGVTESTIYIGSAPFVVILLLMTGLFFLNSRLIASDVDV
;
A
#
# COMPACT_ATOMS: atom_id res chain seq x y z
N MET A 1 27.50 -6.31 17.89
CA MET A 1 26.09 -5.85 17.88
C MET A 1 25.51 -6.05 16.49
N ARG A 2 24.40 -6.79 16.34
CA ARG A 2 23.73 -6.96 15.04
C ARG A 2 23.17 -5.60 14.60
N SER A 3 23.51 -5.14 13.40
CA SER A 3 23.04 -3.88 12.84
C SER A 3 21.56 -3.97 12.45
N LEU A 4 20.84 -2.84 12.39
CA LEU A 4 19.45 -2.78 11.89
C LEU A 4 19.31 -3.45 10.50
N LEU A 5 20.34 -3.29 9.66
CA LEU A 5 20.45 -3.97 8.37
C LEU A 5 20.40 -5.51 8.49
N SER A 6 20.97 -6.10 9.53
CA SER A 6 20.93 -7.54 9.73
C SER A 6 19.53 -8.05 10.14
N LEU A 7 18.74 -7.24 10.85
CA LEU A 7 17.33 -7.54 11.14
C LEU A 7 16.51 -7.51 9.85
N ILE A 8 16.64 -6.42 9.08
CA ILE A 8 15.98 -6.26 7.78
C ILE A 8 16.34 -7.41 6.83
N LYS A 9 17.63 -7.80 6.76
CA LYS A 9 18.08 -8.91 5.92
C LYS A 9 17.43 -10.24 6.31
N ASN A 10 17.24 -10.48 7.60
CA ASN A 10 16.58 -11.69 8.08
C ASN A 10 15.08 -11.69 7.74
N GLU A 11 14.42 -10.55 7.88
CA GLU A 11 13.01 -10.38 7.51
C GLU A 11 12.82 -10.55 5.99
N PHE A 12 13.71 -10.03 5.14
CA PHE A 12 13.70 -10.33 3.70
C PHE A 12 13.82 -11.83 3.41
N LYS A 13 14.72 -12.54 4.11
CA LYS A 13 14.86 -14.00 3.93
C LYS A 13 13.58 -14.76 4.24
N GLN A 14 12.81 -14.32 5.25
CA GLN A 14 11.52 -14.91 5.57
C GLN A 14 10.49 -14.66 4.46
N LEU A 15 10.53 -13.49 3.84
CA LEU A 15 9.63 -13.14 2.74
C LEU A 15 10.01 -13.80 1.40
N ASN A 16 11.27 -14.21 1.19
CA ASN A 16 11.78 -14.70 -0.10
C ASN A 16 10.85 -15.69 -0.82
N ILE A 17 10.30 -16.68 -0.10
CA ILE A 17 9.40 -17.68 -0.70
C ILE A 17 8.14 -16.99 -1.25
N LEU A 18 7.55 -16.09 -0.46
CA LEU A 18 6.39 -15.31 -0.90
C LEU A 18 6.74 -14.43 -2.11
N ILE A 19 7.89 -13.75 -2.10
CA ILE A 19 8.36 -12.93 -3.23
C ILE A 19 8.42 -13.77 -4.50
N ILE A 20 9.08 -14.92 -4.44
CA ILE A 20 9.28 -15.81 -5.60
C ILE A 20 7.94 -16.33 -6.10
N VAL A 21 7.08 -16.83 -5.20
CA VAL A 21 5.77 -17.38 -5.58
C VAL A 21 4.88 -16.31 -6.20
N SER A 22 4.79 -15.14 -5.57
CA SER A 22 3.99 -14.02 -6.10
C SER A 22 4.51 -13.53 -7.45
N ALA A 23 5.84 -13.42 -7.61
CA ALA A 23 6.45 -13.05 -8.88
C ALA A 23 6.17 -14.09 -9.98
N LEU A 24 6.24 -15.39 -9.67
CA LEU A 24 5.94 -16.46 -10.63
C LEU A 24 4.47 -16.48 -11.03
N ILE A 25 3.55 -16.29 -10.09
CA ILE A 25 2.10 -16.20 -10.38
C ILE A 25 1.82 -15.00 -11.28
N ILE A 26 2.39 -13.83 -10.95
CA ILE A 26 2.25 -12.63 -11.78
C ILE A 26 2.84 -12.86 -13.17
N ALA A 27 4.05 -13.40 -13.27
CA ALA A 27 4.69 -13.66 -14.56
C ALA A 27 3.89 -14.65 -15.41
N ALA A 28 3.35 -15.72 -14.80
CA ALA A 28 2.50 -16.68 -15.49
C ALA A 28 1.18 -16.05 -15.96
N TRP A 29 0.60 -15.15 -15.16
CA TRP A 29 -0.61 -14.41 -15.51
C TRP A 29 -0.37 -13.47 -16.69
N GLU A 30 0.68 -12.65 -16.62
CA GLU A 30 1.07 -11.76 -17.70
C GLU A 30 1.39 -12.54 -18.98
N TRP A 31 2.17 -13.63 -18.87
CA TRP A 31 2.46 -14.50 -20.00
C TRP A 31 1.19 -15.05 -20.65
N PHE A 32 0.23 -15.52 -19.85
CA PHE A 32 -1.06 -15.99 -20.35
C PHE A 32 -1.80 -14.89 -21.13
N LEU A 33 -1.88 -13.68 -20.58
CA LEU A 33 -2.54 -12.55 -21.23
C LEU A 33 -1.86 -12.15 -22.55
N LEU A 34 -0.53 -12.14 -22.59
CA LEU A 34 0.23 -11.85 -23.82
C LEU A 34 -0.09 -12.81 -24.96
N THR A 35 -0.27 -14.11 -24.66
CA THR A 35 -0.67 -15.09 -25.71
C THR A 35 -2.09 -14.87 -26.24
N ARG A 36 -2.92 -14.12 -25.52
CA ARG A 36 -4.33 -13.88 -25.87
C ARG A 36 -4.60 -12.50 -26.46
N THR A 37 -3.64 -11.59 -26.39
CA THR A 37 -3.79 -10.19 -26.85
C THR A 37 -4.26 -10.08 -28.31
N GLU A 38 -3.80 -10.95 -29.21
CA GLU A 38 -4.21 -10.91 -30.63
C GLU A 38 -5.61 -11.49 -30.89
N HIS A 39 -6.10 -12.35 -30.00
CA HIS A 39 -7.35 -13.09 -30.19
C HIS A 39 -8.53 -12.48 -29.43
N TRP A 40 -8.24 -11.62 -28.46
CA TRP A 40 -9.24 -10.99 -27.61
C TRP A 40 -9.57 -9.57 -28.08
N PRO A 41 -10.74 -9.04 -27.71
CA PRO A 41 -11.07 -7.66 -28.00
C PRO A 41 -9.98 -6.69 -27.48
N PRO A 42 -9.68 -5.62 -28.23
CA PRO A 42 -8.68 -4.64 -27.82
C PRO A 42 -8.92 -4.12 -26.40
N GLY A 43 -7.85 -4.04 -25.60
CA GLY A 43 -7.90 -3.51 -24.24
C GLY A 43 -8.32 -4.50 -23.14
N VAL A 44 -8.90 -5.67 -23.48
CA VAL A 44 -9.28 -6.68 -22.47
C VAL A 44 -8.04 -7.25 -21.78
N SER A 45 -7.02 -7.61 -22.55
CA SER A 45 -5.74 -8.12 -22.02
C SER A 45 -5.08 -7.10 -21.08
N PHE A 46 -5.04 -5.82 -21.51
CA PHE A 46 -4.52 -4.71 -20.72
C PHE A 46 -5.27 -4.53 -19.39
N GLY A 47 -6.60 -4.51 -19.41
CA GLY A 47 -7.39 -4.35 -18.18
C GLY A 47 -7.21 -5.50 -17.20
N LEU A 48 -7.17 -6.74 -17.69
CA LEU A 48 -6.99 -7.94 -16.87
C LEU A 48 -5.57 -8.07 -16.30
N GLY A 49 -4.57 -7.45 -16.93
CA GLY A 49 -3.19 -7.39 -16.42
C GLY A 49 -3.06 -6.67 -15.08
N PHE A 50 -4.01 -5.80 -14.73
CA PHE A 50 -4.02 -5.11 -13.43
C PHE A 50 -4.72 -5.89 -12.32
N ILE A 51 -5.35 -7.03 -12.59
CA ILE A 51 -6.02 -7.86 -11.56
C ILE A 51 -5.08 -8.18 -10.36
N PRO A 52 -3.80 -8.55 -10.56
CA PRO A 52 -2.89 -8.79 -9.44
C PRO A 52 -2.74 -7.60 -8.50
N LEU A 53 -2.89 -6.34 -8.96
CA LEU A 53 -2.84 -5.17 -8.09
C LEU A 53 -3.95 -5.18 -7.04
N PHE A 54 -5.11 -5.78 -7.32
CA PHE A 54 -6.18 -5.91 -6.35
C PHE A 54 -5.80 -6.83 -5.18
N PHE A 55 -4.99 -7.85 -5.45
CA PHE A 55 -4.59 -8.82 -4.43
C PHE A 55 -3.43 -8.36 -3.55
N LEU A 56 -2.53 -7.49 -4.03
CA LEU A 56 -1.38 -7.06 -3.21
C LEU A 56 -1.79 -6.34 -1.91
N PRO A 57 -2.80 -5.44 -1.86
CA PRO A 57 -3.30 -4.88 -0.59
C PRO A 57 -3.85 -5.95 0.36
N LEU A 58 -4.45 -7.03 -0.16
CA LEU A 58 -4.89 -8.16 0.66
C LEU A 58 -3.69 -8.93 1.24
N ILE A 59 -2.62 -9.07 0.45
CA ILE A 59 -1.35 -9.62 0.95
C ILE A 59 -0.74 -8.72 2.03
N MET A 60 -0.87 -7.40 1.93
CA MET A 60 -0.42 -6.47 2.98
C MET A 60 -1.17 -6.68 4.30
N ILE A 61 -2.47 -6.97 4.28
CA ILE A 61 -3.23 -7.39 5.46
C ILE A 61 -2.65 -8.68 6.02
N PHE A 62 -2.44 -9.70 5.17
CA PHE A 62 -1.87 -10.98 5.60
C PHE A 62 -0.48 -10.83 6.23
N LEU A 63 0.39 -10.00 5.64
CA LEU A 63 1.72 -9.72 6.15
C LEU A 63 1.68 -8.92 7.46
N GLY A 64 0.77 -7.93 7.58
CA GLY A 64 0.57 -7.18 8.81
C GLY A 64 0.13 -8.06 9.97
N TYR A 65 -0.78 -9.01 9.71
CA TYR A 65 -1.24 -9.98 10.70
C TYR A 65 -0.14 -10.96 11.11
N ASN A 66 0.59 -11.54 10.14
CA ASN A 66 1.62 -12.53 10.44
C ASN A 66 2.94 -11.93 10.92
N SER A 67 3.13 -10.61 10.80
CA SER A 67 4.32 -9.86 11.19
C SER A 67 4.80 -10.20 12.61
N TYR A 68 3.86 -10.40 13.53
CA TYR A 68 4.13 -10.69 14.94
C TYR A 68 3.51 -12.01 15.41
N ARG A 69 2.73 -12.66 14.55
CA ARG A 69 2.00 -13.87 14.92
C ARG A 69 2.90 -15.04 15.25
N SER A 70 3.97 -15.21 14.49
CA SER A 70 4.95 -16.26 14.73
C SER A 70 5.66 -16.06 16.07
N GLU A 71 5.97 -14.81 16.45
CA GLU A 71 6.67 -14.50 17.70
C GLU A 71 5.79 -14.66 18.94
N TRP A 72 4.54 -14.20 18.88
CA TRP A 72 3.58 -14.40 19.96
C TRP A 72 3.10 -15.85 20.04
N GLY A 73 2.90 -16.53 18.91
CA GLY A 73 2.47 -17.93 18.88
C GLY A 73 3.53 -18.90 19.39
N ASN A 74 4.81 -18.64 19.11
CA ASN A 74 5.93 -19.46 19.56
C ASN A 74 6.53 -19.00 20.89
N ASN A 75 5.87 -18.05 21.60
CA ASN A 75 6.38 -17.43 22.83
C ASN A 75 7.79 -16.85 22.70
N THR A 76 8.24 -16.42 21.51
CA THR A 76 9.59 -15.86 21.31
C THR A 76 9.61 -14.33 21.34
N ILE A 77 8.46 -13.70 21.58
CA ILE A 77 8.35 -12.24 21.67
C ILE A 77 9.28 -11.63 22.74
N TYR A 78 9.52 -12.33 23.85
CA TYR A 78 10.46 -11.87 24.88
C TYR A 78 11.90 -11.72 24.35
N LEU A 79 12.31 -12.53 23.36
CA LEU A 79 13.63 -12.41 22.74
C LEU A 79 13.76 -11.11 21.96
N LEU A 80 12.68 -10.65 21.31
CA LEU A 80 12.65 -9.35 20.64
C LEU A 80 12.73 -8.20 21.67
N LYS A 81 12.11 -8.37 22.84
CA LYS A 81 12.12 -7.38 23.92
C LYS A 81 13.48 -7.22 24.61
N ILE A 82 14.27 -8.30 24.72
CA ILE A 82 15.61 -8.29 25.34
C ILE A 82 16.67 -7.64 24.43
N LEU A 83 16.38 -7.48 23.14
CA LEU A 83 17.30 -6.79 22.24
C LEU A 83 17.53 -5.35 22.75
N PRO A 84 18.77 -4.87 22.85
CA PRO A 84 19.09 -3.50 23.25
C PRO A 84 18.80 -2.54 22.08
N ARG A 85 17.54 -2.49 21.68
CA ARG A 85 17.02 -1.86 20.47
C ARG A 85 15.69 -1.19 20.80
N LYS A 86 15.45 -0.02 20.21
CA LYS A 86 14.21 0.71 20.43
C LYS A 86 13.08 0.03 19.64
N GLY A 87 11.85 0.06 20.17
CA GLY A 87 10.70 -0.61 19.54
C GLY A 87 10.45 -0.19 18.09
N TYR A 88 10.76 1.05 17.73
CA TYR A 88 10.62 1.53 16.35
C TYR A 88 11.64 0.89 15.39
N GLU A 89 12.82 0.49 15.86
CA GLU A 89 13.82 -0.19 15.02
C GLU A 89 13.35 -1.61 14.68
N ILE A 90 12.71 -2.29 15.63
CA ILE A 90 12.11 -3.61 15.44
C ILE A 90 10.93 -3.52 14.48
N ASN A 91 10.03 -2.55 14.72
CA ASN A 91 8.86 -2.39 13.87
C ASN A 91 9.24 -1.98 12.44
N PHE A 92 10.23 -1.10 12.29
CA PHE A 92 10.78 -0.74 10.98
C PHE A 92 11.37 -1.94 10.24
N ALA A 93 12.09 -2.82 10.96
CA ALA A 93 12.69 -4.00 10.35
C ALA A 93 11.67 -4.97 9.73
N LYS A 94 10.44 -5.02 10.27
CA LYS A 94 9.32 -5.83 9.76
C LYS A 94 8.52 -5.11 8.67
N PHE A 95 8.30 -3.81 8.86
CA PHE A 95 7.58 -2.98 7.90
C PHE A 95 8.33 -2.80 6.59
N PHE A 96 9.62 -2.47 6.65
CA PHE A 96 10.40 -2.06 5.47
C PHE A 96 10.48 -3.15 4.37
N PRO A 97 10.80 -4.43 4.67
CA PRO A 97 10.78 -5.49 3.67
C PRO A 97 9.41 -5.69 3.03
N THR A 98 8.34 -5.59 3.84
CA THR A 98 6.96 -5.71 3.36
C THR A 98 6.58 -4.55 2.43
N PHE A 99 7.01 -3.33 2.76
CA PHE A 99 6.85 -2.17 1.89
C PHE A 99 7.61 -2.32 0.57
N VAL A 100 8.87 -2.74 0.62
CA VAL A 100 9.70 -2.98 -0.58
C VAL A 100 9.10 -4.09 -1.44
N TYR A 101 8.59 -5.17 -0.84
CA TYR A 101 7.85 -6.22 -1.54
C TYR A 101 6.68 -5.66 -2.35
N ASN A 102 5.82 -4.86 -1.71
CA ASN A 102 4.66 -4.27 -2.38
C ASN A 102 5.07 -3.28 -3.48
N LEU A 103 6.07 -2.44 -3.21
CA LEU A 103 6.59 -1.47 -4.18
C LEU A 103 7.16 -2.16 -5.42
N ILE A 104 8.02 -3.17 -5.24
CA ILE A 104 8.67 -3.85 -6.36
C ILE A 104 7.64 -4.62 -7.19
N LEU A 105 6.77 -5.41 -6.58
CA LEU A 105 5.81 -6.21 -7.34
C LEU A 105 4.77 -5.36 -8.07
N SER A 106 4.19 -4.36 -7.40
CA SER A 106 3.22 -3.46 -8.04
C SER A 106 3.87 -2.63 -9.15
N GLY A 107 5.06 -2.08 -8.91
CA GLY A 107 5.80 -1.30 -9.90
C GLY A 107 6.20 -2.15 -11.10
N ALA A 108 6.73 -3.36 -10.89
CA ALA A 108 7.09 -4.27 -11.96
C ALA A 108 5.87 -4.67 -12.80
N LEU A 109 4.75 -5.00 -12.17
CA LEU A 109 3.50 -5.34 -12.87
C LEU A 109 3.02 -4.18 -13.76
N ILE A 110 3.00 -2.95 -13.23
CA ILE A 110 2.59 -1.77 -13.99
C ILE A 110 3.55 -1.56 -15.17
N LEU A 111 4.86 -1.62 -14.95
CA LEU A 111 5.86 -1.44 -16.01
C LEU A 111 5.75 -2.50 -17.11
N VAL A 112 5.55 -3.77 -16.74
CA VAL A 112 5.35 -4.87 -17.68
C VAL A 112 4.09 -4.64 -18.53
N ASN A 113 2.96 -4.30 -17.89
CA ASN A 113 1.71 -4.03 -18.61
C ASN A 113 1.84 -2.85 -19.57
N LEU A 114 2.47 -1.76 -19.14
CA LEU A 114 2.72 -0.58 -19.98
C LEU A 114 3.67 -0.89 -21.13
N TYR A 115 4.67 -1.75 -20.94
CA TYR A 115 5.64 -2.12 -21.96
C TYR A 115 5.05 -3.00 -23.06
N PHE A 116 4.25 -4.00 -22.71
CA PHE A 116 3.70 -4.92 -23.71
C PHE A 116 2.46 -4.39 -24.43
N HIS A 117 1.77 -3.39 -23.87
CA HIS A 117 0.57 -2.79 -24.47
C HIS A 117 0.82 -1.38 -25.02
N GLN A 118 2.06 -1.05 -25.40
CA GLN A 118 2.44 0.26 -25.93
C GLN A 118 1.63 0.64 -27.18
N ASP A 119 1.39 -0.29 -28.10
CA ASP A 119 0.64 -0.03 -29.34
C ASP A 119 -0.83 0.29 -29.04
N PHE A 120 -1.44 -0.44 -28.10
CA PHE A 120 -2.79 -0.16 -27.63
C PHE A 120 -2.85 1.23 -26.99
N LEU A 121 -1.92 1.54 -26.09
CA LEU A 121 -1.83 2.86 -25.45
C LEU A 121 -1.64 3.97 -26.48
N ALA A 122 -0.77 3.77 -27.48
CA ALA A 122 -0.57 4.73 -28.56
C ALA A 122 -1.86 4.95 -29.37
N GLY A 123 -2.63 3.89 -29.62
CA GLY A 123 -3.96 3.98 -30.23
C GLY A 123 -4.94 4.80 -29.41
N VAL A 124 -5.00 4.56 -28.10
CA VAL A 124 -5.84 5.32 -27.16
C VAL A 124 -5.40 6.79 -27.11
N PHE A 125 -4.11 7.07 -27.01
CA PHE A 125 -3.58 8.44 -26.98
C PHE A 125 -3.79 9.21 -28.29
N ARG A 126 -3.87 8.53 -29.44
CA ARG A 126 -4.21 9.18 -30.72
C ARG A 126 -5.68 9.60 -30.81
N GLN A 127 -6.57 8.93 -30.07
CA GLN A 127 -8.00 9.25 -30.02
C GLN A 127 -8.31 10.32 -28.97
N ILE A 128 -7.40 10.49 -28.00
CA ILE A 128 -7.48 11.56 -27.00
C ILE A 128 -7.07 12.88 -27.68
N PRO A 129 -7.87 13.97 -27.58
CA PRO A 129 -7.48 15.28 -28.08
C PRO A 129 -6.08 15.67 -27.62
N GLU A 130 -5.25 16.26 -28.48
CA GLU A 130 -3.87 16.69 -28.13
C GLU A 130 -3.85 17.59 -26.87
N MET A 131 -4.95 18.30 -26.62
CA MET A 131 -5.18 19.12 -25.44
C MET A 131 -5.13 18.34 -24.13
N LEU A 132 -5.57 17.07 -24.09
CA LEU A 132 -5.57 16.25 -22.86
C LEU A 132 -4.18 15.87 -22.34
N GLY A 133 -3.11 16.27 -23.04
CA GLY A 133 -1.74 16.38 -22.55
C GLY A 133 -1.12 15.09 -21.97
N ARG A 134 0.00 14.64 -22.53
CA ARG A 134 0.80 13.55 -21.89
C ARG A 134 1.16 13.85 -20.43
N GLU A 135 1.23 15.13 -20.06
CA GLU A 135 1.57 15.58 -18.71
C GLU A 135 0.44 15.31 -17.71
N VAL A 136 -0.81 15.65 -18.03
CA VAL A 136 -1.97 15.38 -17.15
C VAL A 136 -2.15 13.88 -16.90
N PHE A 137 -2.00 13.06 -17.95
CA PHE A 137 -2.06 11.62 -17.81
C PHE A 137 -0.94 11.06 -16.91
N ARG A 138 0.27 11.61 -17.04
CA ARG A 138 1.42 11.22 -16.19
C ARG A 138 1.19 11.60 -14.73
N GLU A 139 0.73 12.80 -14.45
CA GLU A 139 0.43 13.26 -13.09
C GLU A 139 -0.66 12.40 -12.44
N PHE A 140 -1.73 12.13 -13.17
CA PHE A 140 -2.80 11.24 -12.71
C PHE A 140 -2.28 9.85 -12.36
N LEU A 141 -1.46 9.23 -13.23
CA LEU A 141 -0.88 7.91 -12.96
C LEU A 141 0.03 7.91 -11.73
N ILE A 142 0.84 8.96 -11.54
CA ILE A 142 1.72 9.09 -10.36
C ILE A 142 0.87 9.19 -9.08
N LEU A 143 -0.16 10.05 -9.08
CA LEU A 143 -1.05 10.22 -7.93
C LEU A 143 -1.87 8.94 -7.64
N ALA A 144 -2.33 8.25 -8.68
CA ALA A 144 -3.02 6.96 -8.55
C ALA A 144 -2.10 5.89 -7.95
N TYR A 145 -0.84 5.81 -8.40
CA TYR A 145 0.12 4.86 -7.84
C TYR A 145 0.52 5.19 -6.41
N LEU A 146 0.72 6.47 -6.09
CA LEU A 146 1.01 6.91 -4.72
C LEU A 146 -0.16 6.60 -3.77
N SER A 147 -1.40 6.87 -4.17
CA SER A 147 -2.58 6.54 -3.36
C SER A 147 -2.74 5.03 -3.15
N TYR A 148 -2.41 4.23 -4.16
CA TYR A 148 -2.34 2.77 -4.06
C TYR A 148 -1.30 2.30 -3.02
N LEU A 149 -0.07 2.82 -3.08
CA LEU A 149 0.98 2.48 -2.11
C LEU A 149 0.59 2.87 -0.68
N ILE A 150 0.02 4.07 -0.51
CA ILE A 150 -0.48 4.56 0.78
C ILE A 150 -1.54 3.62 1.34
N THR A 151 -2.50 3.20 0.51
CA THR A 151 -3.54 2.25 0.91
C THR A 151 -2.95 0.92 1.39
N GLY A 152 -1.95 0.38 0.67
CA GLY A 152 -1.27 -0.85 1.08
C GLY A 152 -0.56 -0.73 2.43
N ILE A 153 0.16 0.37 2.67
CA ILE A 153 0.83 0.64 3.95
C ILE A 153 -0.21 0.81 5.07
N GLN A 154 -1.30 1.55 4.81
CA GLN A 154 -2.35 1.78 5.78
C GLN A 154 -2.98 0.45 6.21
N MET A 155 -3.33 -0.42 5.26
CA MET A 155 -3.86 -1.75 5.54
C MET A 155 -2.90 -2.56 6.42
N TYR A 156 -1.61 -2.60 6.08
CA TYR A 156 -0.60 -3.29 6.88
C TYR A 156 -0.54 -2.78 8.32
N LEU A 157 -0.43 -1.46 8.52
CA LEU A 157 -0.27 -0.88 9.85
C LEU A 157 -1.51 -1.07 10.73
N ILE A 158 -2.71 -0.95 10.16
CA ILE A 158 -3.98 -1.20 10.89
C ILE A 158 -4.09 -2.67 11.28
N THR A 159 -3.76 -3.59 10.37
CA THR A 159 -3.80 -5.03 10.70
C THR A 159 -2.76 -5.39 11.75
N GLN A 160 -1.55 -4.85 11.64
CA GLN A 160 -0.50 -5.06 12.63
C GLN A 160 -0.93 -4.54 14.02
N PHE A 161 -1.50 -3.33 14.09
CA PHE A 161 -2.03 -2.74 15.31
C PHE A 161 -3.11 -3.61 15.95
N SER A 162 -4.08 -4.03 15.13
CA SER A 162 -5.16 -4.92 15.52
C SER A 162 -4.66 -6.25 16.10
N TYR A 163 -3.65 -6.85 15.47
CA TYR A 163 -3.05 -8.09 15.96
C TYR A 163 -2.34 -7.92 17.30
N ILE A 164 -1.55 -6.84 17.46
CA ILE A 164 -0.83 -6.54 18.70
C ILE A 164 -1.82 -6.41 19.86
N ILE A 165 -2.90 -5.64 19.69
CA ILE A 165 -3.88 -5.49 20.77
C ILE A 165 -4.60 -6.82 21.06
N ALA A 166 -5.02 -7.54 20.02
CA ALA A 166 -5.67 -8.83 20.21
C ALA A 166 -4.80 -9.85 20.95
N SER A 167 -3.48 -9.72 20.86
CA SER A 167 -2.53 -10.61 21.52
C SER A 167 -2.50 -10.45 23.04
N PHE A 168 -3.00 -9.34 23.59
CA PHE A 168 -3.19 -9.17 25.04
C PHE A 168 -4.35 -10.00 25.62
N TYR A 169 -5.22 -10.53 24.77
CA TYR A 169 -6.37 -11.31 25.20
C TYR A 169 -6.14 -12.81 24.96
N ASN A 170 -6.50 -13.67 25.91
CA ASN A 170 -6.28 -15.11 25.78
C ASN A 170 -7.37 -15.86 24.99
N ARG A 171 -8.59 -15.33 24.93
CA ARG A 171 -9.73 -15.94 24.22
C ARG A 171 -10.22 -15.02 23.11
N PHE A 172 -10.77 -15.61 22.05
CA PHE A 172 -11.36 -14.88 20.93
C PHE A 172 -10.43 -13.88 20.22
N ARG A 173 -9.11 -14.14 20.23
CA ARG A 173 -8.08 -13.26 19.61
C ARG A 173 -8.43 -12.83 18.18
N LEU A 174 -8.91 -13.76 17.36
CA LEU A 174 -9.31 -13.47 15.98
C LEU A 174 -10.48 -12.45 15.93
N LEU A 175 -11.53 -12.67 16.72
CA LEU A 175 -12.70 -11.79 16.76
C LEU A 175 -12.32 -10.40 17.24
N ILE A 176 -11.49 -10.31 18.30
CA ILE A 176 -10.99 -9.05 18.83
C ILE A 176 -10.14 -8.33 17.78
N SER A 177 -9.27 -9.05 17.07
CA SER A 177 -8.48 -8.48 15.97
C SER A 177 -9.39 -7.90 14.88
N ILE A 178 -10.39 -8.64 14.42
CA ILE A 178 -11.35 -8.14 13.40
C ILE A 178 -12.08 -6.89 13.91
N LEU A 179 -12.57 -6.91 15.15
CA LEU A 179 -13.25 -5.76 15.75
C LEU A 179 -12.35 -4.53 15.80
N ILE A 180 -11.11 -4.68 16.28
CA ILE A 180 -10.15 -3.59 16.38
C ILE A 180 -9.73 -3.10 14.99
N PHE A 181 -9.61 -3.98 14.00
CA PHE A 181 -9.32 -3.59 12.62
C PHE A 181 -10.42 -2.65 12.08
N ILE A 182 -11.70 -3.04 12.23
CA ILE A 182 -12.84 -2.23 11.81
C ILE A 182 -12.90 -0.91 12.58
N LEU A 183 -12.76 -0.94 13.91
CA LEU A 183 -12.80 0.25 14.75
C LEU A 183 -11.64 1.22 14.45
N SER A 184 -10.45 0.71 14.21
CA SER A 184 -9.27 1.51 13.86
C SER A 184 -9.45 2.18 12.50
N HIS A 185 -9.99 1.45 11.52
CA HIS A 185 -10.30 2.02 10.21
C HIS A 185 -11.35 3.13 10.32
N TYR A 186 -12.44 2.89 11.06
CA TYR A 186 -13.46 3.90 11.34
C TYR A 186 -12.90 5.12 12.06
N PHE A 187 -12.05 4.92 13.06
CA PHE A 187 -11.40 5.98 13.80
C PHE A 187 -10.50 6.84 12.90
N ILE A 188 -9.69 6.22 12.04
CA ILE A 188 -8.85 6.92 11.07
C ILE A 188 -9.68 7.78 10.12
N LEU A 189 -10.84 7.30 9.65
CA LEU A 189 -11.73 8.10 8.80
C LEU A 189 -12.31 9.31 9.54
N ARG A 190 -12.75 9.14 10.79
CA ARG A 190 -13.34 10.23 11.60
C ARG A 190 -12.31 11.27 12.00
N VAL A 191 -11.18 10.82 12.54
CA VAL A 191 -10.08 11.69 12.95
C VAL A 191 -9.41 12.33 11.73
N GLY A 192 -9.33 11.60 10.61
CA GLY A 192 -8.87 12.14 9.35
C GLY A 192 -9.75 13.28 8.85
N GLY A 193 -11.08 13.16 8.94
CA GLY A 193 -12.00 14.25 8.63
C GLY A 193 -11.79 15.49 9.50
N PHE A 194 -11.58 15.29 10.81
CA PHE A 194 -11.28 16.39 11.73
C PHE A 194 -9.95 17.08 11.41
N PHE A 195 -8.88 16.32 11.18
CA PHE A 195 -7.59 16.91 10.80
C PHE A 195 -7.62 17.57 9.43
N ASN A 196 -8.40 17.04 8.47
CA ASN A 196 -8.59 17.71 7.18
C ASN A 196 -9.17 19.11 7.38
N TYR A 197 -10.19 19.24 8.23
CA TYR A 197 -10.72 20.57 8.59
C TYR A 197 -9.65 21.47 9.21
N LEU A 198 -8.82 20.94 10.10
CA LEU A 198 -7.73 21.69 10.74
C LEU A 198 -6.64 22.12 9.75
N PHE A 199 -6.39 21.34 8.70
CA PHE A 199 -5.37 21.57 7.68
C PHE A 199 -5.90 22.19 6.38
N ASN A 200 -7.15 22.66 6.35
CA ASN A 200 -7.74 23.36 5.20
C ASN A 200 -6.98 24.64 4.78
N TRP A 201 -6.03 25.10 5.59
CA TRP A 201 -5.15 26.22 5.24
C TRP A 201 -3.97 25.84 4.33
N LEU A 202 -3.71 24.54 4.12
CA LEU A 202 -2.65 24.08 3.22
C LEU A 202 -3.00 24.41 1.76
N PRO A 203 -2.01 24.76 0.92
CA PRO A 203 -2.25 25.09 -0.47
C PRO A 203 -2.72 23.85 -1.24
N ASP A 204 -3.75 24.01 -2.07
CA ASP A 204 -4.24 22.94 -2.93
C ASP A 204 -3.28 22.67 -4.09
N PHE A 205 -3.27 21.43 -4.58
CA PHE A 205 -2.55 21.06 -5.79
C PHE A 205 -3.39 21.44 -7.02
N PRO A 206 -2.94 22.37 -7.87
CA PRO A 206 -3.62 22.66 -9.11
C PRO A 206 -3.41 21.49 -10.06
N VAL A 207 -4.50 20.88 -10.51
CA VAL A 207 -4.49 19.85 -11.56
C VAL A 207 -5.32 20.37 -12.71
N THR A 208 -4.66 20.58 -13.85
CA THR A 208 -5.34 20.95 -15.09
C THR A 208 -6.10 19.75 -15.62
N VAL A 209 -7.41 19.88 -15.73
CA VAL A 209 -8.28 18.91 -16.37
C VAL A 209 -8.94 19.53 -17.59
N PHE A 210 -9.26 18.68 -18.56
CA PHE A 210 -9.95 19.10 -19.77
C PHE A 210 -11.37 18.55 -19.71
N MET A 211 -12.35 19.45 -19.81
CA MET A 211 -13.76 19.08 -19.86
C MET A 211 -14.26 19.26 -21.29
N GLU A 212 -14.90 18.21 -21.83
CA GLU A 212 -15.57 18.28 -23.11
C GLU A 212 -16.94 18.95 -22.91
N ASN A 213 -17.13 20.11 -23.53
CA ASN A 213 -18.38 20.83 -23.57
C ASN A 213 -18.95 20.84 -24.99
N PRO A 214 -20.27 21.08 -25.17
CA PRO A 214 -20.88 21.18 -26.51
C PRO A 214 -20.25 22.23 -27.44
N ALA A 215 -19.48 23.18 -26.89
CA ALA A 215 -18.77 24.23 -27.61
C ALA A 215 -17.28 23.92 -27.88
N GLY A 216 -16.78 22.74 -27.46
CA GLY A 216 -15.39 22.33 -27.58
C GLY A 216 -14.76 21.89 -26.26
N VAL A 217 -13.45 21.60 -26.28
CA VAL A 217 -12.67 21.22 -25.10
C VAL A 217 -12.24 22.49 -24.37
N THR A 218 -12.63 22.63 -23.10
CA THR A 218 -12.22 23.74 -22.24
C THR A 218 -11.26 23.25 -21.17
N GLU A 219 -10.13 23.94 -21.01
CA GLU A 219 -9.20 23.73 -19.90
C GLU A 219 -9.80 24.30 -18.61
N SER A 220 -9.83 23.49 -17.56
CA SER A 220 -10.29 23.89 -16.23
C SER A 220 -9.29 23.38 -15.20
N THR A 221 -8.87 24.25 -14.29
CA THR A 221 -8.00 23.83 -13.19
C THR A 221 -8.87 23.37 -12.02
N ILE A 222 -8.78 22.08 -11.69
CA ILE A 222 -9.35 21.55 -10.44
C ILE A 222 -8.26 21.62 -9.37
N TYR A 223 -8.63 22.12 -8.20
CA TYR A 223 -7.76 22.14 -7.03
C TYR A 223 -8.00 20.87 -6.21
N ILE A 224 -7.00 20.00 -6.15
CA ILE A 224 -7.02 18.82 -5.28
C ILE A 224 -6.48 19.24 -3.92
N GLY A 225 -7.30 19.05 -2.87
CA GLY A 225 -6.88 19.33 -1.50
C GLY A 225 -5.60 18.59 -1.14
N SER A 226 -4.58 19.30 -0.69
CA SER A 226 -3.32 18.70 -0.22
C SER A 226 -3.43 18.16 1.22
N ALA A 227 -4.36 18.71 2.01
CA ALA A 227 -4.59 18.33 3.40
C ALA A 227 -4.80 16.81 3.62
N PRO A 228 -5.62 16.08 2.83
CA PRO A 228 -5.79 14.64 2.97
C PRO A 228 -4.49 13.83 2.93
N PHE A 229 -3.51 14.24 2.10
CA PHE A 229 -2.22 13.56 2.00
C PHE A 229 -1.34 13.80 3.23
N VAL A 230 -1.35 15.02 3.79
CA VAL A 230 -0.62 15.32 5.02
C VAL A 230 -1.25 14.60 6.21
N VAL A 231 -2.58 14.59 6.27
CA VAL A 231 -3.34 13.91 7.33
C VAL A 231 -3.10 12.41 7.33
N ILE A 232 -3.16 11.76 6.17
CA ILE A 232 -2.95 10.31 6.10
C ILE A 232 -1.53 9.95 6.51
N LEU A 233 -0.52 10.73 6.10
CA LEU A 233 0.87 10.53 6.47
C LEU A 233 1.07 10.72 7.99
N LEU A 234 0.45 11.73 8.58
CA LEU A 234 0.48 11.97 10.02
C LEU A 234 -0.15 10.81 10.79
N LEU A 235 -1.33 10.36 10.37
CA LEU A 235 -2.04 9.24 11.01
C LEU A 235 -1.25 7.93 10.90
N MET A 236 -0.66 7.64 9.73
CA MET A 236 0.16 6.45 9.52
C MET A 236 1.44 6.49 10.36
N THR A 237 2.09 7.65 10.43
CA THR A 237 3.27 7.85 11.27
C THR A 237 2.92 7.65 12.75
N GLY A 238 1.81 8.25 13.20
CA GLY A 238 1.28 8.04 14.55
C GLY A 238 1.01 6.57 14.86
N LEU A 239 0.34 5.87 13.95
CA LEU A 239 0.03 4.44 14.10
C LEU A 239 1.31 3.57 14.13
N PHE A 240 2.30 3.88 13.29
CA PHE A 240 3.59 3.20 13.30
C PHE A 240 4.32 3.33 14.64
N PHE A 241 4.38 4.55 15.20
CA PHE A 241 5.00 4.77 16.52
C PHE A 241 4.17 4.17 17.65
N LEU A 242 2.85 4.17 17.54
CA LEU A 242 1.97 3.56 18.52
C LEU A 242 2.16 2.04 18.56
N ASN A 243 2.23 1.37 17.40
CA ASN A 243 2.61 -0.05 17.31
C ASN A 243 3.97 -0.30 17.97
N SER A 244 4.96 0.54 17.63
CA SER A 244 6.31 0.45 18.18
C SER A 244 6.35 0.59 19.70
N ARG A 245 5.51 1.47 20.27
CA ARG A 245 5.39 1.67 21.71
C ARG A 245 4.71 0.49 22.39
N LEU A 246 3.62 -0.03 21.83
CA LEU A 246 2.91 -1.18 22.40
C LEU A 246 3.78 -2.42 22.52
N ILE A 247 4.67 -2.65 21.54
CA ILE A 247 5.64 -3.75 21.59
C ILE A 247 6.66 -3.55 22.73
N ALA A 248 7.05 -2.30 22.98
CA ALA A 248 8.05 -1.96 23.99
C ALA A 248 7.51 -1.88 25.41
N SER A 249 6.23 -1.52 25.60
CA SER A 249 5.64 -1.24 26.93
C SER A 249 5.21 -2.47 27.72
N ASP A 250 5.20 -3.65 27.12
CA ASP A 250 4.67 -4.88 27.70
C ASP A 250 5.71 -5.57 28.63
N VAL A 251 6.21 -4.80 29.62
CA VAL A 251 7.26 -5.21 30.58
C VAL A 251 6.68 -5.83 31.87
N ASP A 252 5.38 -5.77 32.11
CA ASP A 252 4.83 -6.19 33.40
C ASP A 252 3.79 -7.32 33.28
N VAL A 253 4.27 -8.57 33.20
CA VAL A 253 3.65 -9.76 33.85
C VAL A 253 4.74 -10.76 34.22
#